data_AF-A0A934LPQ6-F1
#
_entry.id   AF-A0A934LPQ6-F1
#
_cell.length_a   1.000
_cell.length_b   1.000
_cell.length_c   1.000
_cell.angle_alpha   90.00
_cell.angle_beta   90.00
_cell.angle_gamma   90.00
#
_symmetry.space_group_name_H-M   'P 1'
#
loop_
_entity.id
_entity.type
_entity.pdbx_description
1 polymer ?
#
loop_
_entity_poly.entity_id
_entity_poly.type
_entity_poly.pdbx_seq_one_letter_code
_entity_poly.pdbx_strand_id
1 'polypeptide(L)'
;MIEDAQTIFDYLPISFRNQSEQEYITFLWETFTTNYEAKKYPFAFLAYHMLFMSFVYFEIWQIKENSKDDFEKAMIGFDKKMENELMSASTPFLLWRVKESSVFRFLKLIGLNNSDIGQFGIIVEERNNASHSNGKIYSSTQKDADKKIEEILRYIEKIQNHSARIVRACYEKFLLSSANPDNREYQQEDDQIRELLVYGNYLSIKDIQIACEQDISKLSENVHFPNIEKLHLKLQEMYSNE
;
A
#
# COMPACT_ATOMS: atom_id res chain seq x y z
N MET A 1 -8.62 19.24 7.57
CA MET A 1 -7.37 19.37 6.78
C MET A 1 -6.23 18.49 7.28
N ILE A 2 -5.65 18.70 8.48
CA ILE A 2 -4.69 17.72 9.04
C ILE A 2 -5.41 16.38 9.33
N GLU A 3 -6.62 16.44 9.84
CA GLU A 3 -7.50 15.27 10.01
C GLU A 3 -7.73 14.54 8.67
N ASP A 4 -8.00 15.28 7.58
CA ASP A 4 -8.14 14.67 6.25
C ASP A 4 -6.81 14.07 5.76
N ALA A 5 -5.67 14.70 6.04
CA ALA A 5 -4.36 14.17 5.68
C ALA A 5 -4.00 12.89 6.45
N GLN A 6 -4.52 12.69 7.66
CA GLN A 6 -4.31 11.46 8.43
C GLN A 6 -4.97 10.24 7.80
N THR A 7 -5.98 10.42 6.95
CA THR A 7 -6.66 9.31 6.26
C THR A 7 -5.71 8.46 5.40
N ILE A 8 -4.51 8.95 5.05
CA ILE A 8 -3.48 8.15 4.39
C ILE A 8 -3.07 6.91 5.21
N PHE A 9 -3.17 6.97 6.54
CA PHE A 9 -2.83 5.84 7.42
C PHE A 9 -3.80 4.68 7.29
N ASP A 10 -5.05 4.93 6.87
CA ASP A 10 -6.02 3.86 6.61
C ASP A 10 -5.60 2.97 5.42
N TYR A 11 -4.73 3.50 4.55
CA TYR A 11 -4.19 2.84 3.36
C TYR A 11 -2.75 2.36 3.53
N LEU A 12 -2.05 2.76 4.60
CA LEU A 12 -0.73 2.26 4.91
C LEU A 12 -0.83 0.97 5.76
N PRO A 13 0.21 0.13 5.77
CA PRO A 13 0.19 -1.10 6.56
C PRO A 13 -0.02 -0.81 8.04
N ILE A 14 -0.86 -1.62 8.70
CA ILE A 14 -1.10 -1.53 10.15
C ILE A 14 0.16 -1.90 10.94
N SER A 15 0.96 -2.82 10.39
CA SER A 15 2.22 -3.28 10.97
C SER A 15 3.29 -3.43 9.89
N PHE A 16 4.53 -3.14 10.25
CA PHE A 16 5.68 -3.16 9.35
C PHE A 16 6.63 -4.30 9.72
N ARG A 17 7.26 -4.93 8.72
CA ARG A 17 8.17 -6.06 8.98
C ARG A 17 9.49 -5.64 9.60
N ASN A 18 9.91 -4.40 9.33
CA ASN A 18 11.16 -3.87 9.85
C ASN A 18 10.90 -2.59 10.64
N GLN A 19 11.53 -2.46 11.81
CA GLN A 19 11.44 -1.26 12.65
C GLN A 19 11.79 0.01 11.86
N SER A 20 12.78 -0.06 10.97
CA SER A 20 13.19 1.08 10.13
C SER A 20 12.10 1.57 9.16
N GLU A 21 11.18 0.70 8.75
CA GLU A 21 10.05 1.08 7.88
C GLU A 21 9.05 1.92 8.67
N GLN A 22 8.69 1.49 9.88
CA GLN A 22 7.81 2.24 10.77
C GLN A 22 8.44 3.59 11.17
N GLU A 23 9.72 3.60 11.53
CA GLU A 23 10.47 4.82 11.82
C GLU A 23 10.47 5.78 10.64
N TYR A 24 10.62 5.27 9.42
CA TYR A 24 10.58 6.08 8.21
C TYR A 24 9.20 6.72 7.98
N ILE A 25 8.11 5.94 8.09
CA ILE A 25 6.74 6.47 7.97
C ILE A 25 6.47 7.52 9.05
N THR A 26 6.86 7.25 10.29
CA THR A 26 6.71 8.18 11.42
C THR A 26 7.47 9.49 11.15
N PHE A 27 8.74 9.38 10.72
CA PHE A 27 9.56 10.53 10.36
C PHE A 27 8.93 11.39 9.25
N LEU A 28 8.38 10.76 8.21
CA LEU A 28 7.71 11.48 7.12
C LEU A 28 6.47 12.22 7.62
N TRP A 29 5.67 11.59 8.47
CA TRP A 29 4.48 12.23 9.04
C TRP A 29 4.85 13.40 9.95
N GLU A 30 5.80 13.24 10.86
CA GLU A 30 6.29 14.32 11.73
C GLU A 30 6.89 15.48 10.92
N THR A 31 7.59 15.16 9.83
CA THR A 31 8.12 16.17 8.91
C THR A 31 6.98 16.91 8.22
N PHE A 32 5.93 16.21 7.79
CA PHE A 32 4.75 16.82 7.20
C PHE A 32 4.07 17.77 8.20
N THR A 33 3.70 17.29 9.39
CA THR A 33 2.95 18.07 10.39
C THR A 33 3.73 19.30 10.83
N THR A 34 5.00 19.14 11.20
CA THR A 34 5.86 20.24 11.66
C THR A 34 5.99 21.32 10.59
N ASN A 35 6.16 20.95 9.31
CA ASN A 35 6.28 21.93 8.24
C ASN A 35 4.93 22.56 7.88
N TYR A 36 3.84 21.79 7.91
CA TYR A 36 2.51 22.31 7.63
C TYR A 36 2.09 23.37 8.68
N GLU A 37 2.27 23.06 9.96
CA GLU A 37 2.00 23.97 11.09
C GLU A 37 2.88 25.23 11.04
N ALA A 38 4.16 25.07 10.68
CA ALA A 38 5.08 26.18 10.46
C ALA A 38 4.81 26.98 9.17
N LYS A 39 3.74 26.65 8.42
CA LYS A 39 3.36 27.26 7.13
C LYS A 39 4.43 27.10 6.04
N LYS A 40 5.30 26.10 6.19
CA LYS A 40 6.32 25.66 5.24
C LYS A 40 5.72 24.62 4.29
N TYR A 41 4.62 25.00 3.64
CA TYR A 41 3.81 24.13 2.78
C TYR A 41 4.57 23.38 1.67
N PRO A 42 5.59 23.94 0.98
CA PRO A 42 6.35 23.17 0.00
C PRO A 42 7.07 21.96 0.61
N PHE A 43 7.62 22.12 1.83
CA PHE A 43 8.29 21.05 2.55
C PHE A 43 7.31 20.05 3.16
N ALA A 44 6.14 20.52 3.60
CA ALA A 44 5.04 19.63 3.99
C ALA A 44 4.62 18.74 2.81
N PHE A 45 4.39 19.34 1.63
CA PHE A 45 4.05 18.60 0.42
C PHE A 45 5.10 17.57 0.04
N LEU A 46 6.39 17.90 0.16
CA LEU A 46 7.48 16.95 -0.09
C LEU A 46 7.36 15.71 0.81
N ALA A 47 7.16 15.90 2.12
CA ALA A 47 7.03 14.80 3.06
C ALA A 47 5.75 13.97 2.80
N TYR A 48 4.63 14.63 2.53
CA TYR A 48 3.37 13.95 2.23
C TYR A 48 3.41 13.16 0.91
N HIS A 49 4.10 13.68 -0.11
CA HIS A 49 4.39 12.92 -1.32
C HIS A 49 5.22 11.67 -1.02
N MET A 50 6.20 11.73 -0.12
CA MET A 50 6.98 10.53 0.23
C MET A 50 6.11 9.48 0.94
N LEU A 51 5.09 9.89 1.71
CA LEU A 51 4.08 8.96 2.24
C LEU A 51 3.25 8.33 1.11
N PHE A 52 2.83 9.11 0.13
CA PHE A 52 2.16 8.60 -1.07
C PHE A 52 3.01 7.57 -1.83
N MET A 53 4.31 7.83 -2.01
CA MET A 53 5.21 6.86 -2.65
C MET A 53 5.38 5.60 -1.81
N SER A 54 5.39 5.72 -0.48
CA SER A 54 5.44 4.58 0.42
C SER A 54 4.22 3.69 0.24
N PHE A 55 3.00 4.27 0.20
CA PHE A 55 1.77 3.56 -0.15
C PHE A 55 1.90 2.82 -1.49
N VAL A 56 2.34 3.52 -2.54
CA VAL A 56 2.53 2.92 -3.88
C VAL A 56 3.51 1.74 -3.84
N TYR A 57 4.56 1.82 -3.02
CA TYR A 57 5.51 0.71 -2.87
C TYR A 57 4.89 -0.50 -2.18
N PHE A 58 4.10 -0.31 -1.13
CA PHE A 58 3.36 -1.40 -0.48
C PHE A 58 2.36 -2.05 -1.44
N GLU A 59 1.63 -1.26 -2.23
CA GLU A 59 0.72 -1.76 -3.27
C GLU A 59 1.43 -2.63 -4.31
N ILE A 60 2.54 -2.12 -4.86
CA ILE A 60 3.34 -2.86 -5.84
C ILE A 60 3.94 -4.13 -5.22
N TRP A 61 4.31 -4.08 -3.94
CA TRP A 61 4.75 -5.25 -3.20
C TRP A 61 3.63 -6.29 -3.07
N GLN A 62 2.41 -5.89 -2.70
CA GLN A 62 1.26 -6.79 -2.62
C GLN A 62 0.97 -7.43 -4.00
N ILE A 63 1.09 -6.67 -5.09
CA ILE A 63 0.99 -7.21 -6.47
C ILE A 63 2.08 -8.25 -6.73
N LYS A 64 3.34 -7.96 -6.37
CA LYS A 64 4.46 -8.91 -6.54
C LYS A 64 4.19 -10.23 -5.82
N GLU A 65 3.78 -10.17 -4.55
CA GLU A 65 3.60 -11.38 -3.71
C GLU A 65 2.38 -12.22 -4.11
N ASN A 66 1.35 -11.59 -4.68
CA ASN A 66 0.09 -12.26 -5.03
C ASN A 66 -0.11 -12.48 -6.54
N SER A 67 0.76 -11.97 -7.40
CA SER A 67 0.70 -12.11 -8.86
C SER A 67 2.10 -12.20 -9.48
N LYS A 68 2.95 -13.03 -8.89
CA LYS A 68 4.39 -13.13 -9.20
C LYS A 68 4.68 -13.34 -10.69
N ASP A 69 3.98 -14.27 -11.36
CA ASP A 69 4.21 -14.55 -12.78
C ASP A 69 3.95 -13.34 -13.68
N ASP A 70 2.91 -12.56 -13.36
CA ASP A 70 2.58 -11.34 -14.12
C ASP A 70 3.51 -10.19 -13.75
N PHE A 71 3.96 -10.12 -12.49
CA PHE A 71 5.00 -9.20 -12.06
C PHE A 71 6.33 -9.47 -12.79
N GLU A 72 6.73 -10.74 -12.93
CA GLU A 72 7.89 -11.16 -13.71
C GLU A 72 7.80 -10.71 -15.17
N LYS A 73 6.66 -10.93 -15.82
CA LYS A 73 6.41 -10.44 -17.19
C LYS A 73 6.45 -8.91 -17.28
N ALA A 74 5.98 -8.19 -16.26
CA ALA A 74 6.00 -6.73 -16.26
C ALA A 74 7.42 -6.14 -16.20
N MET A 75 8.42 -6.93 -15.77
CA MET A 75 9.82 -6.52 -15.76
C MET A 75 10.52 -6.75 -17.12
N ILE A 76 9.87 -7.31 -18.14
CA ILE A 76 10.47 -7.46 -19.47
C ILE A 76 10.92 -6.09 -19.99
N GLY A 77 12.23 -5.95 -20.24
CA GLY A 77 12.86 -4.71 -20.69
C GLY A 77 13.55 -3.90 -19.58
N PHE A 78 13.44 -4.30 -18.31
CA PHE A 78 14.38 -3.87 -17.27
C PHE A 78 15.73 -4.56 -17.47
N ASP A 79 16.81 -3.93 -16.99
CA ASP A 79 18.11 -4.60 -16.99
C ASP A 79 18.12 -5.75 -15.97
N LYS A 80 18.91 -6.80 -16.25
CA LYS A 80 18.96 -8.02 -15.46
C LYS A 80 19.34 -7.78 -13.98
N LYS A 81 20.11 -6.73 -13.70
CA LYS A 81 20.49 -6.40 -12.32
C LYS A 81 19.28 -5.87 -11.56
N MET A 82 18.54 -4.92 -12.14
CA MET A 82 17.32 -4.39 -11.55
C MET A 82 16.26 -5.48 -11.35
N GLU A 83 16.06 -6.36 -12.34
CA GLU A 83 15.13 -7.49 -12.23
C GLU A 83 15.47 -8.39 -11.03
N ASN A 84 16.73 -8.82 -10.91
CA ASN A 84 17.18 -9.64 -9.78
C ASN A 84 17.02 -8.92 -8.44
N GLU A 85 17.35 -7.62 -8.36
CA GLU A 85 17.20 -6.82 -7.16
C GLU A 85 15.73 -6.74 -6.72
N LEU A 86 14.80 -6.43 -7.63
CA LEU A 86 13.38 -6.32 -7.31
C LEU A 86 12.76 -7.66 -6.92
N MET A 87 13.15 -8.75 -7.59
CA MET A 87 12.63 -10.09 -7.28
C MET A 87 13.13 -10.62 -5.94
N SER A 88 14.40 -10.38 -5.62
CA SER A 88 15.01 -10.78 -4.34
C SER A 88 14.80 -9.77 -3.21
N ALA A 89 14.14 -8.65 -3.47
CA ALA A 89 13.85 -7.63 -2.47
C ALA A 89 13.12 -8.22 -1.26
N SER A 90 13.57 -7.85 -0.06
CA SER A 90 12.95 -8.20 1.23
C SER A 90 12.11 -7.07 1.83
N THR A 91 12.13 -5.89 1.22
CA THR A 91 11.38 -4.70 1.63
C THR A 91 10.77 -3.99 0.42
N PRO A 92 9.55 -3.45 0.53
CA PRO A 92 8.91 -2.63 -0.50
C PRO A 92 9.75 -1.42 -0.91
N PHE A 93 10.52 -0.85 0.03
CA PHE A 93 11.28 0.36 -0.24
C PHE A 93 12.35 0.18 -1.31
N LEU A 94 12.82 -1.04 -1.63
CA LEU A 94 13.78 -1.24 -2.71
C LEU A 94 13.28 -0.71 -4.07
N LEU A 95 11.96 -0.56 -4.24
CA LEU A 95 11.33 0.05 -5.42
C LEU A 95 11.77 1.50 -5.67
N TRP A 96 12.36 2.21 -4.71
CA TRP A 96 12.95 3.54 -4.93
C TRP A 96 14.04 3.54 -6.01
N ARG A 97 14.68 2.38 -6.26
CA ARG A 97 15.68 2.19 -7.32
C ARG A 97 15.09 2.36 -8.72
N VAL A 98 13.79 2.11 -8.87
CA VAL A 98 13.05 2.37 -10.10
C VAL A 98 12.76 3.86 -10.16
N LYS A 99 13.06 4.50 -11.29
CA LYS A 99 12.69 5.91 -11.51
C LYS A 99 11.22 6.12 -11.15
N GLU A 100 10.92 7.09 -10.29
CA GLU A 100 9.59 7.24 -9.67
C GLU A 100 8.44 7.26 -10.68
N SER A 101 8.52 8.04 -11.75
CA SER A 101 7.48 8.06 -12.79
C SER A 101 7.26 6.69 -13.46
N SER A 102 8.30 5.86 -13.51
CA SER A 102 8.26 4.52 -14.11
C SER A 102 7.70 3.47 -13.16
N VAL A 103 7.79 3.67 -11.83
CA VAL A 103 7.32 2.69 -10.83
C VAL A 103 5.81 2.48 -10.95
N PHE A 104 5.06 3.54 -11.28
CA PHE A 104 3.61 3.48 -11.49
C PHE A 104 3.20 2.53 -12.62
N ARG A 105 4.10 2.16 -13.54
CA ARG A 105 3.77 1.22 -14.63
C ARG A 105 3.37 -0.16 -14.10
N PHE A 106 3.86 -0.57 -12.92
CA PHE A 106 3.44 -1.82 -12.29
C PHE A 106 1.94 -1.81 -11.93
N LEU A 107 1.34 -0.64 -11.69
CA LEU A 107 -0.09 -0.53 -11.40
C LEU A 107 -0.99 -0.87 -12.60
N LYS A 108 -0.43 -1.03 -13.80
CA LYS A 108 -1.16 -1.63 -14.92
C LYS A 108 -1.55 -3.08 -14.65
N LEU A 109 -0.79 -3.77 -13.79
CA LEU A 109 -1.11 -5.13 -13.35
C LEU A 109 -2.38 -5.21 -12.51
N ILE A 110 -2.92 -4.08 -12.04
CA ILE A 110 -4.24 -3.98 -11.38
C ILE A 110 -5.29 -3.26 -12.26
N GLY A 111 -4.94 -2.98 -13.52
CA GLY A 111 -5.86 -2.43 -14.51
C GLY A 111 -5.88 -0.90 -14.63
N LEU A 112 -4.94 -0.19 -14.01
CA LEU A 112 -4.77 1.25 -14.26
C LEU A 112 -4.22 1.48 -15.67
N ASN A 113 -4.74 2.50 -16.36
CA ASN A 113 -4.41 2.79 -17.75
C ASN A 113 -3.30 3.86 -17.88
N ASN A 114 -2.85 4.14 -19.11
CA ASN A 114 -1.80 5.13 -19.36
C ASN A 114 -2.17 6.55 -18.91
N SER A 115 -3.45 6.93 -18.98
CA SER A 115 -3.93 8.23 -18.50
C SER A 115 -3.75 8.34 -16.99
N ASP A 116 -4.11 7.28 -16.26
CA ASP A 116 -3.94 7.22 -14.79
C ASP A 116 -2.47 7.33 -14.41
N ILE A 117 -1.61 6.54 -15.08
CA ILE A 117 -0.15 6.57 -14.84
C ILE A 117 0.43 7.95 -15.16
N GLY A 118 -0.06 8.61 -16.22
CA GLY A 118 0.33 9.97 -16.57
C GLY A 118 -0.03 10.98 -15.49
N GLN A 119 -1.23 10.88 -14.90
CA GLN A 119 -1.68 11.74 -13.79
C GLN A 119 -0.80 11.58 -12.55
N PHE A 120 -0.45 10.35 -12.17
CA PHE A 120 0.46 10.11 -11.05
C PHE A 120 1.88 10.63 -11.35
N GLY A 121 2.32 10.57 -12.61
CA GLY A 121 3.61 11.14 -13.02
C GLY A 121 3.68 12.67 -12.85
N ILE A 122 2.57 13.38 -13.02
CA ILE A 122 2.51 14.84 -12.84
C ILE A 122 2.84 15.22 -11.39
N ILE A 123 2.37 14.47 -10.40
CA ILE A 123 2.63 14.82 -9.00
C ILE A 123 4.10 14.67 -8.61
N VAL A 124 4.78 13.69 -9.20
CA VAL A 124 6.24 13.51 -9.08
C VAL A 124 6.98 14.70 -9.68
N GLU A 125 6.54 15.17 -10.86
CA GLU A 125 7.12 16.35 -11.49
C GLU A 125 6.91 17.61 -10.65
N GLU A 126 5.71 17.81 -10.09
CA GLU A 126 5.40 18.93 -9.20
C GLU A 126 6.23 18.91 -7.92
N ARG A 127 6.43 17.74 -7.31
CA ARG A 127 7.36 17.59 -6.18
C ARG A 127 8.77 17.98 -6.59
N ASN A 128 9.26 17.47 -7.71
CA ASN A 128 10.61 17.78 -8.18
C ASN A 128 10.78 19.29 -8.37
N ASN A 129 9.78 19.96 -8.96
CA ASN A 129 9.79 21.41 -9.10
C ASN A 129 9.82 22.16 -7.76
N ALA A 130 9.13 21.65 -6.72
CA ALA A 130 9.13 22.21 -5.39
C ALA A 130 10.44 21.99 -4.60
N SER A 131 11.21 20.95 -4.93
CA SER A 131 12.51 20.65 -4.28
C SER A 131 13.71 21.25 -4.99
N HIS A 132 13.57 21.70 -6.24
CA HIS A 132 14.65 22.33 -6.99
C HIS A 132 14.94 23.76 -6.53
N SER A 133 16.23 24.09 -6.38
CA SER A 133 16.74 25.43 -6.08
C SER A 133 16.63 26.40 -7.29
N ASN A 134 15.44 26.52 -7.87
CA ASN A 134 15.18 27.37 -9.05
C ASN A 134 14.69 28.79 -8.68
N GLY A 135 14.65 29.12 -7.39
CA GLY A 135 14.22 30.42 -6.86
C GLY A 135 12.71 30.65 -6.82
N LYS A 136 11.89 29.63 -7.14
CA LYS A 136 10.43 29.71 -7.08
C LYS A 136 9.90 28.92 -5.88
N ILE A 137 8.86 29.46 -5.24
CA ILE A 137 8.13 28.77 -4.16
C ILE A 137 6.82 28.26 -4.74
N TYR A 138 6.71 26.95 -4.85
CA TYR A 138 5.49 26.25 -5.30
C TYR A 138 4.62 25.88 -4.11
N SER A 139 3.30 25.87 -4.25
CA SER A 139 2.36 25.59 -3.15
C SER A 139 2.62 26.46 -1.92
N SER A 140 2.79 27.78 -2.12
CA SER A 140 3.15 28.73 -1.06
C SER A 140 2.01 29.07 -0.11
N THR A 141 0.78 28.63 -0.41
CA THR A 141 -0.41 28.86 0.41
C THR A 141 -0.95 27.57 0.98
N GLN A 142 -1.65 27.68 2.11
CA GLN A 142 -2.33 26.53 2.74
C GLN A 142 -3.30 25.86 1.78
N LYS A 143 -4.09 26.68 1.06
CA LYS A 143 -5.08 26.21 0.07
C LYS A 143 -4.45 25.37 -1.04
N ASP A 144 -3.25 25.72 -1.49
CA ASP A 144 -2.55 24.95 -2.51
C ASP A 144 -2.06 23.60 -1.96
N ALA A 145 -1.54 23.59 -0.73
CA ALA A 145 -1.11 22.36 -0.05
C ALA A 145 -2.28 21.41 0.18
N ASP A 146 -3.39 21.95 0.68
CA ASP A 146 -4.64 21.25 0.92
C ASP A 146 -5.17 20.57 -0.35
N LYS A 147 -5.22 21.32 -1.46
CA LYS A 147 -5.64 20.78 -2.75
C LYS A 147 -4.73 19.63 -3.22
N LYS A 148 -3.43 19.69 -2.92
CA LYS A 148 -2.48 18.63 -3.27
C LYS A 148 -2.67 17.38 -2.42
N ILE A 149 -2.96 17.54 -1.12
CA ILE A 149 -3.30 16.44 -0.23
C ILE A 149 -4.58 15.74 -0.71
N GLU A 150 -5.63 16.50 -1.02
CA GLU A 150 -6.89 15.97 -1.56
C GLU A 150 -6.71 15.26 -2.92
N GLU A 151 -5.81 15.74 -3.75
CA GLU A 151 -5.45 15.10 -5.02
C GLU A 151 -4.73 13.76 -4.78
N ILE A 152 -3.77 13.71 -3.86
CA ILE A 152 -3.08 12.49 -3.45
C ILE A 152 -4.06 11.46 -2.92
N LEU A 153 -4.94 11.85 -1.99
CA LEU A 153 -5.89 10.92 -1.38
C LEU A 153 -6.85 10.32 -2.41
N ARG A 154 -7.28 11.10 -3.40
CA ARG A 154 -8.07 10.58 -4.54
C ARG A 154 -7.28 9.59 -5.40
N TYR A 155 -5.98 9.78 -5.58
CA TYR A 155 -5.14 8.82 -6.28
C TYR A 155 -4.94 7.54 -5.48
N ILE A 156 -4.75 7.64 -4.17
CA ILE A 156 -4.67 6.51 -3.24
C ILE A 156 -5.95 5.67 -3.30
N GLU A 157 -7.11 6.31 -3.12
CA GLU A 157 -8.41 5.63 -3.19
C GLU A 157 -8.63 4.94 -4.54
N LYS A 158 -8.24 5.60 -5.64
CA LYS A 158 -8.32 5.00 -6.97
C LYS A 158 -7.43 3.76 -7.10
N ILE A 159 -6.19 3.82 -6.62
CA ILE A 159 -5.27 2.67 -6.64
C ILE A 159 -5.85 1.53 -5.80
N GLN A 160 -6.27 1.82 -4.56
CA GLN A 160 -6.89 0.86 -3.64
C GLN A 160 -8.08 0.12 -4.27
N ASN A 161 -8.98 0.85 -4.93
CA ASN A 161 -10.15 0.27 -5.61
C ASN A 161 -9.75 -0.73 -6.70
N HIS A 162 -8.66 -0.47 -7.43
CA HIS A 162 -8.11 -1.40 -8.41
C HIS A 162 -7.36 -2.57 -7.76
N SER A 163 -6.73 -2.35 -6.62
CA SER A 163 -6.01 -3.36 -5.84
C SER A 163 -6.92 -4.36 -5.13
N ALA A 164 -8.21 -4.07 -4.97
CA ALA A 164 -9.17 -4.95 -4.30
C ALA A 164 -9.15 -6.41 -4.81
N ARG A 165 -8.87 -6.64 -6.10
CA ARG A 165 -8.73 -8.01 -6.63
C ARG A 165 -7.51 -8.75 -6.10
N ILE A 166 -6.41 -8.04 -5.86
CA ILE A 166 -5.16 -8.57 -5.30
C ILE A 166 -5.39 -8.92 -3.84
N VAL A 167 -6.01 -8.02 -3.08
CA VAL A 167 -6.37 -8.24 -1.68
C VAL A 167 -7.27 -9.45 -1.51
N ARG A 168 -8.33 -9.57 -2.33
CA ARG A 168 -9.24 -10.73 -2.30
C ARG A 168 -8.53 -12.05 -2.62
N ALA A 169 -7.62 -12.04 -3.60
CA ALA A 169 -6.82 -13.21 -3.95
C ALA A 169 -5.86 -13.60 -2.81
N CYS A 170 -5.19 -12.61 -2.21
CA CYS A 170 -4.34 -12.79 -1.03
C CYS A 170 -5.12 -13.42 0.13
N TYR A 171 -6.30 -12.88 0.43
CA TYR A 171 -7.14 -13.34 1.51
C TYR A 171 -7.67 -14.76 1.27
N GLU A 172 -8.15 -15.07 0.07
CA GLU A 172 -8.58 -16.41 -0.29
C GLU A 172 -7.45 -17.43 -0.15
N LYS A 173 -6.24 -17.09 -0.61
CA LYS A 173 -5.05 -17.92 -0.46
C LYS A 173 -4.74 -18.18 1.02
N PHE A 174 -4.79 -17.16 1.86
CA PHE A 174 -4.60 -17.28 3.31
C PHE A 174 -5.62 -18.20 3.96
N LEU A 175 -6.91 -18.04 3.64
CA LEU A 175 -7.99 -18.87 4.18
C LEU A 175 -7.78 -20.33 3.82
N LEU A 176 -7.46 -20.61 2.56
CA LEU A 176 -7.22 -21.97 2.07
C LEU A 176 -5.97 -22.60 2.68
N SER A 177 -4.87 -21.84 2.79
CA SER A 177 -3.64 -22.35 3.39
C SER A 177 -3.75 -22.55 4.91
N SER A 178 -4.62 -21.79 5.57
CA SER A 178 -4.86 -21.85 7.02
C SER A 178 -6.08 -22.69 7.41
N ALA A 179 -6.74 -23.33 6.44
CA ALA A 179 -8.01 -24.05 6.66
C ALA A 179 -7.83 -25.24 7.61
N ASN A 180 -6.74 -26.00 7.48
CA ASN A 180 -6.43 -27.09 8.39
C ASN A 180 -5.63 -26.58 9.61
N PRO A 181 -6.17 -26.66 10.85
CA PRO A 181 -5.47 -26.22 12.06
C PRO A 181 -4.12 -26.89 12.28
N ASP A 182 -3.98 -28.16 11.89
CA ASP A 182 -2.74 -28.92 12.05
C ASP A 182 -1.59 -28.40 11.18
N ASN A 183 -1.91 -27.65 10.12
CA ASN A 183 -0.93 -27.08 9.19
C ASN A 183 -0.62 -25.60 9.47
N ARG A 184 -1.28 -24.98 10.46
CA ARG A 184 -1.09 -23.55 10.77
C ARG A 184 0.25 -23.33 11.44
N GLU A 185 0.86 -22.18 11.16
CA GLU A 185 2.05 -21.71 11.87
C GLU A 185 1.69 -21.27 13.30
N TYR A 186 0.49 -20.71 13.48
CA TYR A 186 -0.04 -20.29 14.78
C TYR A 186 -1.35 -21.03 15.09
N GLN A 187 -1.43 -21.57 16.31
CA GLN A 187 -2.59 -22.36 16.75
C GLN A 187 -3.83 -21.48 17.01
N GLN A 188 -3.62 -20.27 17.54
CA GLN A 188 -4.70 -19.31 17.80
C GLN A 188 -5.06 -18.56 16.51
N GLU A 189 -6.36 -18.37 16.27
CA GLU A 189 -6.83 -17.65 15.09
C GLU A 189 -6.30 -16.21 15.02
N ASP A 190 -6.27 -15.50 16.15
CA ASP A 190 -5.86 -14.10 16.26
C ASP A 190 -4.40 -13.93 15.83
N ASP A 191 -3.53 -14.82 16.29
CA ASP A 191 -2.12 -14.82 15.92
C ASP A 191 -1.92 -15.23 14.46
N GLN A 192 -2.66 -16.24 13.99
CA GLN A 192 -2.59 -16.68 12.59
C GLN A 192 -2.99 -15.55 11.63
N ILE A 193 -4.05 -14.79 11.98
CA ILE A 193 -4.52 -13.63 11.23
C ILE A 193 -3.49 -12.49 11.31
N ARG A 194 -3.09 -12.11 12.52
CA ARG A 194 -2.18 -10.97 12.72
C ARG A 194 -0.83 -11.19 12.04
N GLU A 195 -0.24 -12.36 12.22
CA GLU A 195 1.13 -12.62 11.76
C GLU A 195 1.18 -12.99 10.28
N LEU A 196 0.31 -13.90 9.81
CA LEU A 196 0.40 -14.37 8.41
C LEU A 196 -0.42 -13.55 7.43
N LEU A 197 -1.62 -13.11 7.81
CA LEU A 197 -2.46 -12.31 6.90
C LEU A 197 -2.02 -10.85 6.94
N VAL A 198 -2.08 -10.19 8.11
CA VAL A 198 -1.90 -8.74 8.21
C VAL A 198 -0.43 -8.34 8.09
N TYR A 199 0.42 -8.77 9.03
CA TYR A 199 1.85 -8.48 9.04
C TYR A 199 2.57 -9.11 7.84
N GLY A 200 2.26 -10.37 7.56
CA GLY A 200 2.81 -11.13 6.45
C GLY A 200 2.51 -10.54 5.08
N ASN A 201 1.45 -9.75 4.87
CA ASN A 201 1.13 -9.17 3.56
C ASN A 201 1.10 -7.63 3.55
N TYR A 202 1.55 -6.97 4.62
CA TYR A 202 1.49 -5.51 4.77
C TYR A 202 0.07 -4.97 4.55
N LEU A 203 -0.94 -5.60 5.15
CA LEU A 203 -2.31 -5.14 4.95
C LEU A 203 -2.58 -3.84 5.72
N SER A 204 -3.27 -2.94 5.05
CA SER A 204 -3.86 -1.73 5.61
C SER A 204 -5.26 -2.00 6.18
N ILE A 205 -5.84 -1.03 6.89
CA ILE A 205 -7.24 -1.12 7.34
C ILE A 205 -8.18 -1.24 6.13
N LYS A 206 -7.91 -0.50 5.06
CA LYS A 206 -8.70 -0.57 3.81
C LYS A 206 -8.61 -1.93 3.14
N ASP A 207 -7.47 -2.60 3.19
CA ASP A 207 -7.33 -3.97 2.72
C ASP A 207 -8.16 -4.94 3.56
N ILE A 208 -8.13 -4.79 4.88
CA ILE A 208 -8.90 -5.65 5.78
C ILE A 208 -10.40 -5.46 5.58
N GLN A 209 -10.87 -4.22 5.36
CA GLN A 209 -12.27 -3.96 5.01
C GLN A 209 -12.69 -4.76 3.76
N ILE A 210 -11.86 -4.77 2.72
CA ILE A 210 -12.11 -5.56 1.49
C ILE A 210 -12.15 -7.07 1.79
N ALA A 211 -11.26 -7.56 2.67
CA ALA A 211 -11.23 -8.96 3.07
C ALA A 211 -12.47 -9.37 3.90
N CYS A 212 -12.91 -8.51 4.83
CA CYS A 212 -14.10 -8.70 5.64
C CYS A 212 -15.40 -8.75 4.83
N GLU A 213 -15.47 -8.02 3.71
CA GLU A 213 -16.62 -8.01 2.80
C GLU A 213 -16.67 -9.21 1.84
N GLN A 214 -15.62 -10.04 1.80
CA GLN A 214 -15.54 -11.13 0.84
C GLN A 214 -16.51 -12.26 1.15
N ASP A 215 -17.33 -12.63 0.16
CA ASP A 215 -18.16 -13.83 0.23
C ASP A 215 -17.29 -15.09 0.19
N ILE A 216 -17.22 -15.77 1.34
CA ILE A 216 -16.49 -17.03 1.51
C ILE A 216 -17.32 -18.26 1.16
N SER A 217 -18.63 -18.13 0.87
CA SER A 217 -19.51 -19.28 0.60
C SER A 217 -19.04 -20.12 -0.60
N LYS A 218 -18.35 -19.50 -1.57
CA LYS A 218 -17.68 -20.18 -2.68
C LYS A 218 -16.63 -21.22 -2.25
N LEU A 219 -16.16 -21.17 -1.00
CA LEU A 219 -15.20 -22.11 -0.42
C LEU A 219 -15.87 -23.26 0.33
N SER A 220 -17.21 -23.37 0.31
CA SER A 220 -17.98 -24.34 1.09
C SER A 220 -17.66 -25.80 0.78
N GLU A 221 -17.12 -26.08 -0.41
CA GLU A 221 -16.71 -27.44 -0.81
C GLU A 221 -15.40 -27.88 -0.12
N ASN A 222 -14.68 -26.97 0.54
CA ASN A 222 -13.48 -27.32 1.28
C ASN A 222 -13.83 -28.15 2.52
N VAL A 223 -13.17 -29.30 2.71
CA VAL A 223 -13.41 -30.19 3.86
C VAL A 223 -13.20 -29.51 5.22
N HIS A 224 -12.36 -28.47 5.27
CA HIS A 224 -12.09 -27.66 6.45
C HIS A 224 -12.86 -26.32 6.45
N PHE A 225 -13.93 -26.19 5.68
CA PHE A 225 -14.73 -24.95 5.62
C PHE A 225 -15.17 -24.39 6.98
N PRO A 226 -15.57 -25.20 7.99
CA PRO A 226 -15.89 -24.65 9.32
C PRO A 226 -14.74 -23.85 9.96
N ASN A 227 -13.49 -24.23 9.67
CA ASN A 227 -12.31 -23.50 10.18
C ASN A 227 -12.02 -22.24 9.36
N ILE A 228 -12.34 -22.25 8.05
CA ILE A 228 -12.30 -21.06 7.20
C ILE A 228 -13.31 -20.03 7.71
N GLU A 229 -14.54 -20.47 8.00
CA GLU A 229 -15.59 -19.62 8.57
C GLU A 229 -15.16 -19.05 9.93
N LYS A 230 -14.55 -19.88 10.80
CA LYS A 230 -14.01 -19.41 12.08
C LYS A 230 -12.94 -18.32 11.90
N LEU A 231 -12.00 -18.48 10.96
CA LEU A 231 -10.98 -17.46 10.66
C LEU A 231 -11.61 -16.18 10.11
N HIS A 232 -12.61 -16.30 9.23
CA HIS A 232 -13.30 -15.15 8.65
C HIS A 232 -14.08 -14.34 9.69
N LEU A 233 -14.87 -15.03 10.53
CA LEU A 233 -15.58 -14.40 11.64
C LEU A 233 -14.60 -13.76 12.63
N LYS A 234 -13.45 -14.39 12.88
CA LYS A 234 -12.45 -13.83 13.79
C LYS A 234 -11.78 -12.58 13.22
N LEU A 235 -11.48 -12.54 11.92
CA LEU A 235 -11.01 -11.34 11.24
C LEU A 235 -12.03 -10.19 11.41
N GLN A 236 -13.31 -10.47 11.15
CA GLN A 236 -14.37 -9.50 11.34
C GLN A 236 -14.44 -9.04 12.81
N GLU A 237 -14.42 -9.94 13.78
CA GLU A 237 -14.41 -9.56 15.21
C GLU A 237 -13.24 -8.63 15.56
N MET A 238 -12.05 -8.91 15.04
CA MET A 238 -10.83 -8.14 15.34
C MET A 238 -10.85 -6.73 14.75
N TYR A 239 -11.49 -6.52 13.58
CA TYR A 239 -11.36 -5.29 12.79
C TYR A 239 -12.69 -4.62 12.39
N SER A 240 -13.85 -5.14 12.80
CA SER A 240 -15.16 -4.53 12.48
C SER A 240 -15.54 -3.34 13.38
N ASN A 241 -14.64 -2.91 14.27
CA ASN A 241 -14.85 -1.79 15.20
C ASN A 241 -13.90 -0.60 14.95
N GLU A 242 -13.24 -0.53 13.78
CA GLU A 242 -12.38 0.59 13.36
C GLU A 242 -12.89 1.26 12.08
#